data_AF-A0A7C5KFU6-F1
#
_entry.id   AF-A0A7C5KFU6-F1
#
_cell.length_a   1.000
_cell.length_b   1.000
_cell.length_c   1.000
_cell.angle_alpha   90.00
_cell.angle_beta   90.00
_cell.angle_gamma   90.00
#
_symmetry.space_group_name_H-M   'P 1'
#
loop_
_entity.id
_entity.type
_entity.pdbx_description
1 polymer ?
#
loop_
_entity_poly.entity_id
_entity_poly.type
_entity_poly.pdbx_seq_one_letter_code
_entity_poly.pdbx_strand_id
1 'polypeptide(L)'
;MVNTSLFTGLSGLRAHQKYLDVIGNNIANVNTPGFWGSRVTFSDLLSFTMSGGSGPHGELGGKNPLQVGLGTSLASIDLNTNQGTFLDTGRPLDVAIQGKGFFTLSDGNRNFYTRVGSFGVDTNRRLVDLRTGLRVLDTDGNVITVPASDTIPAQATSTLTLQGNLPAKVTGPLAEILSSGSPFQQGTAASLSGGTGPFNLSSYNGTKFSVSVDGGTPQTVTIDTSSFSNPAAVTAAEIKSMIESQVTGVTVQVSGNSFTLETNHVGSSASLKLENVSGTPLSVLGLSTRFTSGTQTAATASTSLNQLVGNQEDYQAGDRIV
;
A
#
# COMPACT_ATOMS: atom_id res chain seq x y z
N MET A 1 23.48 -23.86 -96.47
CA MET A 1 23.52 -22.50 -95.90
C MET A 1 22.22 -22.30 -95.13
N VAL A 2 22.23 -22.56 -93.81
CA VAL A 2 21.04 -22.44 -92.97
C VAL A 2 20.77 -20.95 -92.75
N ASN A 3 19.53 -20.51 -93.02
CA ASN A 3 19.14 -19.10 -93.07
C ASN A 3 19.25 -18.42 -91.69
N THR A 4 20.35 -17.72 -91.44
CA THR A 4 20.69 -17.07 -90.17
C THR A 4 19.65 -16.04 -89.73
N SER A 5 19.01 -15.33 -90.66
CA SER A 5 17.98 -14.34 -90.36
C SER A 5 16.72 -14.93 -89.72
N LEU A 6 16.29 -16.12 -90.16
CA LEU A 6 15.13 -16.81 -89.60
C LEU A 6 15.39 -17.28 -88.16
N PHE A 7 16.59 -17.77 -87.87
CA PHE A 7 16.98 -18.20 -86.52
C PHE A 7 17.09 -17.02 -85.55
N THR A 8 17.64 -15.89 -86.02
CA THR A 8 17.70 -14.65 -85.24
C THR A 8 16.30 -14.07 -84.97
N GLY A 9 15.39 -14.10 -85.96
CA GLY A 9 14.00 -13.70 -85.75
C GLY A 9 13.25 -14.63 -84.78
N LEU A 10 13.47 -15.95 -84.90
CA LEU A 10 12.86 -16.94 -84.01
C LEU A 10 13.38 -16.85 -82.57
N SER A 11 14.67 -16.55 -82.36
CA SER A 11 15.24 -16.36 -81.01
C SER A 11 14.65 -15.13 -80.32
N GLY A 12 14.50 -14.02 -81.05
CA GLY A 12 13.79 -12.83 -80.56
C GLY A 12 12.33 -13.13 -80.19
N LEU A 13 11.58 -13.80 -81.07
CA LEU A 13 10.17 -14.16 -80.80
C LEU A 13 10.03 -15.04 -79.54
N ARG A 14 10.90 -16.05 -79.39
CA ARG A 14 10.88 -16.94 -78.20
C ARG A 14 11.22 -16.20 -76.93
N ALA A 15 12.21 -15.29 -76.97
CA ALA A 15 12.57 -14.47 -75.82
C ALA A 15 11.42 -13.53 -75.41
N HIS A 16 10.76 -12.90 -76.38
CA HIS A 16 9.59 -12.05 -76.13
C HIS A 16 8.38 -12.84 -75.63
N GLN A 17 8.15 -14.07 -76.10
CA GLN A 17 7.09 -14.92 -75.53
C GLN A 17 7.32 -15.17 -74.04
N LYS A 18 8.56 -15.49 -73.64
CA LYS A 18 8.89 -15.68 -72.23
C LYS A 18 8.76 -14.39 -71.40
N TYR A 19 9.10 -13.26 -72.00
CA TYR A 19 8.87 -11.96 -71.38
C TYR A 19 7.37 -11.69 -71.13
N LEU A 20 6.52 -11.99 -72.12
CA LEU A 20 5.06 -11.88 -71.97
C LEU A 20 4.52 -12.86 -70.93
N ASP A 21 5.04 -14.09 -70.86
CA ASP A 21 4.65 -15.07 -69.83
C ASP A 21 4.93 -14.52 -68.41
N VAL A 22 6.10 -13.88 -68.21
CA VAL A 22 6.47 -13.28 -66.92
C VAL A 22 5.61 -12.06 -66.59
N ILE A 23 5.33 -11.18 -67.56
CA ILE A 23 4.39 -10.06 -67.36
C ILE A 23 3.00 -10.59 -67.01
N GLY A 24 2.51 -11.59 -67.74
CA GLY A 24 1.22 -12.21 -67.48
C GLY A 24 1.13 -12.76 -66.07
N ASN A 25 2.19 -13.41 -65.58
CA ASN A 25 2.26 -13.90 -64.20
C ASN A 25 2.24 -12.76 -63.17
N ASN A 26 2.98 -11.67 -63.41
CA ASN A 26 2.99 -10.51 -62.52
C ASN A 26 1.61 -9.83 -62.45
N ILE A 27 0.93 -9.66 -63.59
CA ILE A 27 -0.40 -9.06 -63.65
C ILE A 27 -1.43 -9.95 -62.95
N ALA A 28 -1.38 -11.27 -63.21
CA ALA A 28 -2.30 -12.22 -62.60
C ALA A 28 -2.20 -12.25 -61.06
N ASN A 29 -1.02 -11.96 -60.50
CA ASN A 29 -0.76 -12.00 -59.06
C ASN A 29 -0.68 -10.62 -58.40
N VAL A 30 -1.14 -9.56 -59.07
CA VAL A 30 -1.03 -8.18 -58.55
C VAL A 30 -1.72 -7.99 -57.19
N ASN A 31 -2.81 -8.73 -56.94
CA ASN A 31 -3.58 -8.68 -55.70
C ASN A 31 -3.22 -9.79 -54.72
N THR A 32 -2.25 -10.65 -55.06
CA THR A 32 -1.82 -11.73 -54.16
C THR A 32 -0.90 -11.13 -53.08
N PRO A 33 -1.28 -11.18 -51.79
CA PRO A 33 -0.46 -10.62 -50.74
C PRO A 33 0.90 -11.33 -50.68
N GLY A 34 1.96 -10.58 -50.41
CA GLY A 34 3.33 -11.12 -50.31
C GLY A 34 3.92 -11.63 -51.63
N PHE A 35 3.27 -11.40 -52.78
CA PHE A 35 3.83 -11.72 -54.09
C PHE A 35 4.97 -10.76 -54.46
N TRP A 36 6.04 -11.30 -55.03
CA TRP A 36 7.14 -10.52 -55.58
C TRP A 36 7.17 -10.64 -57.09
N GLY A 37 7.09 -9.48 -57.75
CA GLY A 37 7.16 -9.42 -59.20
C GLY A 37 8.52 -9.87 -59.72
N SER A 38 8.53 -10.56 -60.85
CA SER A 38 9.75 -10.98 -61.53
C SER A 38 10.07 -10.05 -62.70
N ARG A 39 11.35 -9.77 -62.93
CA ARG A 39 11.83 -8.99 -64.08
C ARG A 39 12.72 -9.87 -64.96
N VAL A 40 12.71 -9.59 -66.26
CA VAL A 40 13.46 -10.34 -67.26
C VAL A 40 14.60 -9.50 -67.78
N THR A 41 15.79 -10.09 -67.87
CA THR A 41 16.96 -9.47 -68.50
C THR A 41 17.29 -10.21 -69.78
N PHE A 42 17.53 -9.48 -70.87
CA PHE A 42 17.96 -10.04 -72.15
C PHE A 42 19.48 -9.99 -72.29
N SER A 43 20.06 -10.93 -73.04
CA SER A 43 21.46 -10.92 -73.48
C SER A 43 21.54 -11.20 -74.97
N ASP A 44 22.52 -10.62 -75.64
CA ASP A 44 22.87 -11.01 -77.01
C ASP A 44 23.56 -12.38 -77.01
N LEU A 45 23.40 -13.13 -78.10
CA LEU A 45 24.14 -14.36 -78.36
C LEU A 45 25.47 -14.01 -79.01
N LEU A 46 26.49 -14.87 -78.82
CA LEU A 46 27.83 -14.63 -79.35
C LEU A 46 27.80 -14.35 -80.86
N SER A 47 28.32 -13.19 -81.28
CA SER A 47 28.42 -12.81 -82.68
C SER A 47 29.39 -13.72 -83.44
N PHE A 48 29.00 -14.18 -84.63
CA PHE A 48 29.89 -14.93 -85.52
C PHE A 48 30.81 -13.96 -86.28
N THR A 49 32.13 -14.11 -86.12
CA THR A 49 33.12 -13.28 -86.83
C THR A 49 33.53 -13.95 -88.14
N MET A 50 33.17 -13.33 -89.27
CA MET A 50 33.52 -13.82 -90.61
C MET A 50 34.92 -13.38 -91.05
N SER A 51 35.38 -12.22 -90.57
CA SER A 51 36.75 -11.73 -90.82
C SER A 51 37.20 -10.89 -89.63
N GLY A 52 38.40 -11.16 -89.13
CA GLY A 52 39.03 -10.34 -88.09
C GLY A 52 39.40 -8.97 -88.63
N GLY A 53 39.35 -7.94 -87.77
CA GLY A 53 39.83 -6.62 -88.15
C GLY A 53 41.33 -6.66 -88.41
N SER A 54 41.80 -5.90 -89.40
CA SER A 54 43.22 -5.78 -89.72
C SER A 54 43.70 -4.34 -89.56
N GLY A 55 44.89 -4.17 -88.99
CA GLY A 55 45.56 -2.86 -88.99
C GLY A 55 45.96 -2.43 -90.40
N PRO A 56 46.33 -1.14 -90.59
CA PRO A 56 46.85 -0.66 -91.86
C PRO A 56 48.15 -1.39 -92.24
N HIS A 57 48.32 -1.70 -93.53
CA HIS A 57 49.50 -2.40 -94.05
C HIS A 57 49.87 -1.89 -95.44
N GLY A 58 51.12 -1.45 -95.62
CA GLY A 58 51.58 -0.78 -96.84
C GLY A 58 50.84 0.54 -97.10
N GLU A 59 50.38 0.75 -98.32
CA GLU A 59 49.56 1.91 -98.71
C GLU A 59 48.04 1.72 -98.45
N LEU A 60 47.63 0.61 -97.82
CA LEU A 60 46.22 0.33 -97.52
C LEU A 60 45.87 0.63 -96.04
N GLY A 61 44.69 1.24 -95.84
CA GLY A 61 44.10 1.49 -94.52
C GLY A 61 43.62 0.23 -93.81
N GLY A 62 43.36 0.34 -92.51
CA GLY A 62 42.80 -0.75 -91.70
C GLY A 62 41.37 -1.12 -92.09
N LYS A 63 40.97 -2.36 -91.80
CA LYS A 63 39.61 -2.88 -92.04
C LYS A 63 38.95 -3.27 -90.73
N ASN A 64 37.68 -2.90 -90.57
CA ASN A 64 36.87 -3.31 -89.44
C ASN A 64 36.55 -4.82 -89.50
N PRO A 65 36.40 -5.48 -88.33
CA PRO A 65 35.95 -6.88 -88.30
C PRO A 65 34.53 -7.00 -88.88
N LEU A 66 34.31 -8.05 -89.67
CA LEU A 66 32.97 -8.40 -90.16
C LEU A 66 32.35 -9.40 -89.20
N GLN A 67 31.35 -8.95 -88.44
CA GLN A 67 30.63 -9.74 -87.45
C GLN A 67 29.13 -9.72 -87.72
N VAL A 68 28.48 -10.87 -87.48
CA VAL A 68 27.02 -11.02 -87.57
C VAL A 68 26.50 -11.48 -86.21
N GLY A 69 25.61 -10.69 -85.61
CA GLY A 69 24.93 -11.06 -84.36
C GLY A 69 24.00 -12.26 -84.58
N LEU A 70 23.98 -13.20 -83.65
CA LEU A 70 23.18 -14.43 -83.76
C LEU A 70 21.78 -14.29 -83.11
N GLY A 71 21.45 -13.12 -82.56
CA GLY A 71 20.15 -12.79 -81.97
C GLY A 71 20.15 -12.81 -80.46
N THR A 72 18.98 -12.68 -79.84
CA THR A 72 18.87 -12.47 -78.38
C THR A 72 18.40 -13.71 -77.64
N SER A 73 18.80 -13.84 -76.38
CA SER A 73 18.30 -14.83 -75.43
C SER A 73 17.94 -14.17 -74.09
N LEU A 74 17.19 -14.89 -73.26
CA LEU A 74 17.03 -14.54 -71.85
C LEU A 74 18.35 -14.75 -71.11
N ALA A 75 18.77 -13.76 -70.33
CA ALA A 75 19.92 -13.84 -69.44
C ALA A 75 19.52 -14.35 -68.05
N SER A 76 18.49 -13.74 -67.46
CA SER A 76 17.96 -14.12 -66.16
C SER A 76 16.50 -13.70 -65.99
N ILE A 77 15.82 -14.33 -65.02
CA ILE A 77 14.56 -13.87 -64.45
C ILE A 77 14.85 -13.61 -62.98
N ASP A 78 14.88 -12.33 -62.58
CA ASP A 78 15.21 -11.94 -61.21
C ASP A 78 13.94 -11.58 -60.45
N LEU A 79 13.92 -11.90 -59.16
CA LEU A 79 12.85 -11.51 -58.25
C LEU A 79 13.08 -10.08 -57.74
N ASN A 80 12.07 -9.22 -57.84
CA ASN A 80 12.09 -7.89 -57.24
C ASN A 80 11.55 -7.96 -55.80
N THR A 81 12.45 -7.85 -54.82
CA THR A 81 12.14 -7.96 -53.39
C THR A 81 11.82 -6.62 -52.71
N ASN A 82 11.55 -5.57 -53.50
CA ASN A 82 11.15 -4.27 -52.96
C ASN A 82 9.84 -4.38 -52.14
N GLN A 83 9.77 -3.56 -51.09
CA GLN A 83 8.61 -3.51 -50.20
C GLN A 83 7.41 -2.86 -50.91
N GLY A 84 6.26 -3.53 -50.89
CA GLY A 84 4.99 -2.98 -51.33
C GLY A 84 4.28 -2.18 -50.25
N THR A 85 3.18 -1.52 -50.62
CA THR A 85 2.30 -0.80 -49.70
C THR A 85 1.57 -1.76 -48.76
N PHE A 86 1.37 -1.34 -47.51
CA PHE A 86 0.56 -2.07 -46.55
C PHE A 86 -0.90 -1.61 -46.61
N LEU A 87 -1.83 -2.55 -46.48
CA LEU A 87 -3.26 -2.28 -46.34
C LEU A 87 -3.71 -2.81 -44.98
N ASP A 88 -4.44 -2.00 -44.23
CA ASP A 88 -5.05 -2.44 -42.97
C ASP A 88 -6.27 -3.32 -43.27
N THR A 89 -6.33 -4.50 -42.65
CA THR A 89 -7.43 -5.46 -42.80
C THR A 89 -8.39 -5.45 -41.61
N GLY A 90 -8.04 -4.78 -40.51
CA GLY A 90 -8.82 -4.79 -39.27
C GLY A 90 -8.85 -6.13 -38.53
N ARG A 91 -8.12 -7.16 -38.99
CA ARG A 91 -8.05 -8.47 -38.32
C ARG A 91 -6.79 -8.53 -37.45
N PRO A 92 -6.90 -8.86 -36.15
CA PRO A 92 -5.77 -8.77 -35.21
C PRO A 92 -4.64 -9.78 -35.48
N LEU A 93 -4.93 -10.86 -36.21
CA LEU A 93 -3.96 -11.90 -36.58
C LEU A 93 -3.39 -11.72 -37.99
N ASP A 94 -3.83 -10.67 -38.71
CA ASP A 94 -3.23 -10.31 -39.99
C ASP A 94 -2.04 -9.38 -39.72
N VAL A 95 -0.83 -9.85 -40.02
CA VAL A 95 0.42 -9.15 -39.73
C VAL A 95 1.26 -9.01 -40.98
N ALA A 96 2.04 -7.93 -41.05
CA ALA A 96 2.96 -7.69 -42.14
C ALA A 96 4.33 -7.28 -41.60
N ILE A 97 5.40 -7.71 -42.28
CA ILE A 97 6.78 -7.37 -41.90
C ILE A 97 7.16 -6.09 -42.62
N GLN A 98 7.50 -5.05 -41.86
CA GLN A 98 8.16 -3.87 -42.40
C GLN A 98 9.67 -4.11 -42.49
N GLY A 99 10.19 -4.15 -43.72
CA GLY A 99 11.61 -4.38 -43.99
C GLY A 99 11.93 -5.84 -44.33
N LYS A 100 13.20 -6.21 -44.15
CA LYS A 100 13.72 -7.53 -44.51
C LYS A 100 13.32 -8.58 -43.47
N GLY A 101 12.86 -9.74 -43.92
CA GLY A 101 12.46 -10.84 -43.05
C GLY A 101 11.41 -11.75 -43.66
N PHE A 102 11.18 -12.89 -43.03
CA PHE A 102 10.16 -13.86 -43.39
C PHE A 102 9.53 -14.43 -42.11
N PHE A 103 8.28 -14.82 -42.21
CA PHE A 103 7.66 -15.72 -41.25
C PHE A 103 8.10 -17.14 -41.53
N THR A 104 8.38 -17.89 -40.47
CA THR A 104 8.74 -19.30 -40.54
C THR A 104 7.50 -20.14 -40.27
N LEU A 105 7.20 -21.05 -41.19
CA LEU A 105 6.10 -22.01 -41.11
C LEU A 105 6.65 -23.43 -41.06
N SER A 106 5.89 -24.38 -40.51
CA SER A 106 6.28 -25.79 -40.48
C SER A 106 5.10 -26.72 -40.76
N ASP A 107 5.37 -27.77 -41.52
CA ASP A 107 4.48 -28.95 -41.65
C ASP A 107 4.76 -30.02 -40.56
N GLY A 108 5.74 -29.76 -39.69
CA GLY A 108 6.24 -30.69 -38.67
C GLY A 108 7.51 -31.47 -39.08
N ASN A 109 7.91 -31.40 -40.34
CA ASN A 109 9.11 -32.08 -40.87
C ASN A 109 10.09 -31.08 -41.51
N ARG A 110 9.57 -30.05 -42.19
CA ARG A 110 10.34 -29.02 -42.88
C ARG A 110 9.84 -27.63 -42.54
N ASN A 111 10.76 -26.68 -42.63
CA ASN A 111 10.46 -25.27 -42.45
C ASN A 111 10.28 -24.59 -43.81
N PHE A 112 9.26 -23.74 -43.90
CA PHE A 112 8.92 -22.92 -45.05
C PHE A 112 8.98 -21.45 -44.66
N TYR A 113 9.22 -20.59 -45.64
CA TYR A 113 9.33 -19.14 -45.43
C TYR A 113 8.28 -18.41 -46.25
N THR A 114 7.59 -17.47 -45.62
CA THR A 114 6.56 -16.65 -46.28
C THR A 114 6.64 -15.20 -45.83
N ARG A 115 6.16 -14.28 -46.66
CA ARG A 115 5.87 -12.89 -46.25
C ARG A 115 4.39 -12.62 -46.04
N VAL A 116 3.54 -13.59 -46.36
CA VAL A 116 2.11 -13.54 -46.08
C VAL A 116 1.89 -13.80 -44.60
N GLY A 117 1.30 -12.84 -43.90
CA GLY A 117 0.93 -13.00 -42.48
C GLY A 117 -0.58 -13.05 -42.29
N SER A 118 -1.28 -13.90 -43.06
CA SER A 118 -2.72 -14.13 -42.89
C SER A 118 -2.93 -15.31 -41.95
N PHE A 119 -2.84 -15.08 -40.65
CA PHE A 119 -2.86 -16.14 -39.64
C PHE A 119 -4.23 -16.36 -39.01
N GLY A 120 -4.42 -17.55 -38.48
CA GLY A 120 -5.59 -17.97 -37.71
C GLY A 120 -5.20 -18.95 -36.60
N VAL A 121 -6.16 -19.31 -35.77
CA VAL A 121 -5.94 -20.24 -34.66
C VAL A 121 -6.68 -21.54 -34.93
N ASP A 122 -5.98 -22.67 -34.84
CA ASP A 122 -6.57 -24.01 -35.02
C ASP A 122 -7.31 -24.51 -33.76
N THR A 123 -7.94 -25.68 -33.85
CA THR A 123 -8.65 -26.31 -32.72
C THR A 123 -7.74 -26.67 -31.54
N ASN A 124 -6.45 -26.84 -31.79
CA ASN A 124 -5.42 -27.08 -30.77
C ASN A 124 -4.81 -25.77 -30.26
N ARG A 125 -5.40 -24.62 -30.60
CA ARG A 125 -4.95 -23.28 -30.24
C ARG A 125 -3.57 -22.91 -30.78
N ARG A 126 -3.15 -23.51 -31.88
CA ARG A 126 -1.89 -23.20 -32.55
C ARG A 126 -2.12 -22.13 -33.61
N LEU A 127 -1.17 -21.23 -33.75
CA LEU A 127 -1.18 -20.25 -34.82
C LEU A 127 -0.84 -20.94 -36.14
N VAL A 128 -1.72 -20.80 -37.12
CA VAL A 128 -1.61 -21.43 -38.45
C VAL A 128 -1.81 -20.42 -39.56
N ASP A 129 -1.15 -20.63 -40.69
CA ASP A 129 -1.42 -19.88 -41.93
C ASP A 129 -2.75 -20.32 -42.54
N LEU A 130 -3.67 -19.37 -42.79
CA LEU A 130 -5.01 -19.68 -43.27
C LEU A 130 -5.04 -20.24 -44.70
N ARG A 131 -4.02 -19.96 -45.50
CA ARG A 131 -3.93 -20.41 -46.90
C ARG A 131 -3.42 -21.84 -47.01
N THR A 132 -2.47 -22.22 -46.17
CA THR A 132 -1.77 -23.52 -46.27
C THR A 132 -2.07 -24.47 -45.12
N GLY A 133 -2.57 -23.99 -43.98
CA GLY A 133 -2.74 -24.75 -42.75
C GLY A 133 -1.43 -25.06 -42.01
N LEU A 134 -0.30 -24.53 -42.47
CA LEU A 134 1.00 -24.74 -41.84
C LEU A 134 1.09 -23.98 -40.51
N ARG A 135 1.85 -24.53 -39.56
CA ARG A 135 2.00 -23.96 -38.21
C ARG A 135 3.05 -22.85 -38.22
N VAL A 136 2.76 -21.73 -37.57
CA VAL A 136 3.71 -20.62 -37.43
C VAL A 136 4.68 -20.91 -36.28
N LEU A 137 5.96 -20.69 -36.52
CA LEU A 137 7.01 -20.88 -35.52
C LEU A 137 7.41 -19.56 -34.85
N ASP A 138 7.87 -19.65 -33.60
CA ASP A 138 8.53 -18.56 -32.88
C ASP A 138 10.01 -18.42 -33.27
N THR A 139 10.72 -17.52 -32.58
CA THR A 139 12.15 -17.27 -32.79
C THR A 139 13.04 -18.46 -32.42
N ASP A 140 12.55 -19.37 -31.58
CA ASP A 140 13.27 -20.55 -31.10
C ASP A 140 12.92 -21.81 -31.93
N GLY A 141 12.02 -21.67 -32.92
CA GLY A 141 11.58 -22.75 -33.79
C GLY A 141 10.43 -23.60 -33.23
N ASN A 142 9.79 -23.17 -32.14
CA ASN A 142 8.65 -23.86 -31.56
C ASN A 142 7.33 -23.37 -32.16
N VAL A 143 6.32 -24.24 -32.18
CA VAL A 143 4.99 -23.86 -32.66
C VAL A 143 4.32 -22.90 -31.68
N ILE A 144 3.92 -21.74 -32.19
CA ILE A 144 3.20 -20.74 -31.39
C ILE A 144 1.84 -21.31 -31.00
N THR A 145 1.61 -21.43 -29.70
CA THR A 145 0.33 -21.86 -29.11
C THR A 145 -0.24 -20.72 -28.29
N VAL A 146 -1.49 -20.36 -28.54
CA VAL A 146 -2.22 -19.32 -27.80
C VAL A 146 -2.81 -19.97 -26.54
N PRO A 147 -2.24 -19.74 -25.35
CA PRO A 147 -2.80 -20.31 -24.13
C PRO A 147 -4.17 -19.68 -23.85
N ALA A 148 -5.12 -20.52 -23.42
CA ALA A 148 -6.45 -20.09 -22.94
C ALA A 148 -6.68 -20.51 -21.48
N SER A 149 -5.60 -20.66 -20.71
CA SER A 149 -5.70 -20.86 -19.27
C SER A 149 -5.91 -19.49 -18.64
N ASP A 150 -7.18 -19.15 -18.40
CA ASP A 150 -7.68 -17.89 -17.81
C ASP A 150 -7.31 -17.68 -16.33
N THR A 151 -6.21 -18.28 -15.88
CA THR A 151 -5.69 -18.09 -14.52
C THR A 151 -4.24 -17.67 -14.61
N ILE A 152 -4.05 -16.37 -14.77
CA ILE A 152 -2.80 -15.72 -14.37
C ILE A 152 -2.72 -15.90 -12.85
N PRO A 153 -1.75 -16.68 -12.32
CA PRO A 153 -1.67 -16.89 -10.89
C PRO A 153 -1.45 -15.56 -10.18
N ALA A 154 -2.13 -15.36 -9.05
CA ALA A 154 -1.93 -14.18 -8.23
C ALA A 154 -0.46 -14.11 -7.82
N GLN A 155 0.20 -13.00 -8.14
CA GLN A 155 1.55 -12.74 -7.67
C GLN A 155 1.47 -12.04 -6.32
N ALA A 156 2.10 -12.63 -5.30
CA ALA A 156 2.19 -12.03 -3.98
C ALA A 156 2.98 -10.71 -4.07
N THR A 157 2.50 -9.67 -3.39
CA THR A 157 3.20 -8.39 -3.29
C THR A 157 4.56 -8.58 -2.64
N SER A 158 5.64 -8.30 -3.38
CA SER A 158 7.02 -8.43 -2.87
C SER A 158 7.53 -7.14 -2.21
N THR A 159 7.01 -5.99 -2.64
CA THR A 159 7.40 -4.68 -2.13
C THR A 159 6.18 -3.82 -1.85
N LEU A 160 6.18 -3.16 -0.69
CA LEU A 160 5.20 -2.14 -0.32
C LEU A 160 5.98 -0.88 0.03
N THR A 161 5.75 0.20 -0.72
CA THR A 161 6.31 1.51 -0.39
C THR A 161 5.25 2.33 0.33
N LEU A 162 5.55 2.73 1.56
CA LEU A 162 4.71 3.63 2.34
C LEU A 162 5.46 4.95 2.46
N GLN A 163 4.85 6.01 1.95
CA GLN A 163 5.34 7.36 2.12
C GLN A 163 4.26 8.20 2.80
N GLY A 164 4.63 8.89 3.87
CA GLY A 164 3.74 9.75 4.63
C GLY A 164 4.54 10.80 5.37
N ASN A 165 3.93 11.96 5.58
CA ASN A 165 4.46 13.03 6.39
C ASN A 165 4.01 12.83 7.85
N LEU A 166 4.98 12.68 8.76
CA LEU A 166 4.71 12.71 10.19
C LEU A 166 4.76 14.16 10.70
N PRO A 167 3.91 14.54 11.67
CA PRO A 167 3.99 15.86 12.29
C PRO A 167 5.33 16.02 13.01
N ALA A 168 5.94 17.22 12.90
CA ALA A 168 7.24 17.52 13.51
C ALA A 168 7.25 17.49 15.06
N LYS A 169 6.06 17.48 15.68
CA LYS A 169 5.88 17.41 17.13
C LYS A 169 4.69 16.53 17.46
N VAL A 170 4.91 15.54 18.32
CA VAL A 170 3.83 14.73 18.91
C VAL A 170 3.28 15.52 20.10
N THR A 171 2.16 16.20 19.90
CA THR A 171 1.37 16.80 20.99
C THR A 171 0.14 15.95 21.23
N GLY A 172 0.33 14.86 21.97
CA GLY A 172 -0.72 14.17 22.71
C GLY A 172 -0.38 14.23 24.20
N PRO A 173 -1.26 13.79 25.10
CA PRO A 173 -0.86 13.53 26.47
C PRO A 173 0.25 12.46 26.41
N LEU A 174 1.50 12.87 26.66
CA LEU A 174 2.53 11.89 26.98
C LEU A 174 2.07 11.26 28.29
N ALA A 175 1.74 9.98 28.26
CA ALA A 175 1.45 9.25 29.48
C ALA A 175 2.70 9.32 30.35
N GLU A 176 2.65 10.12 31.40
CA GLU A 176 3.69 10.19 32.40
C GLU A 176 3.57 8.92 33.25
N ILE A 177 4.48 7.97 33.01
CA ILE A 177 4.46 6.68 33.69
C ILE A 177 5.11 6.86 35.06
N LEU A 178 4.32 6.77 36.12
CA LEU A 178 4.82 6.67 37.48
C LEU A 178 5.36 5.26 37.71
N SER A 179 6.68 5.14 37.90
CA SER A 179 7.33 3.87 38.24
C SER A 179 7.86 3.89 39.67
N SER A 180 7.56 2.86 40.44
CA SER A 180 8.09 2.64 41.79
C SER A 180 8.66 1.23 41.91
N GLY A 181 9.67 1.05 42.77
CA GLY A 181 10.23 -0.26 43.13
C GLY A 181 9.31 -1.11 44.02
N SER A 182 8.16 -0.58 44.42
CA SER A 182 7.13 -1.27 45.21
C SER A 182 5.74 -1.00 44.63
N PRO A 183 4.80 -1.95 44.74
CA PRO A 183 3.46 -1.77 44.19
C PRO A 183 2.75 -0.60 44.87
N PHE A 184 2.19 0.30 44.06
CA PHE A 184 1.35 1.39 44.56
C PHE A 184 0.13 0.82 45.30
N GLN A 185 -0.20 1.42 46.43
CA GLN A 185 -1.34 1.04 47.25
C GLN A 185 -2.34 2.19 47.25
N GLN A 186 -3.61 1.87 47.03
CA GLN A 186 -4.71 2.80 47.21
C GLN A 186 -5.36 2.58 48.57
N GLY A 187 -5.95 3.62 49.14
CA GLY A 187 -6.65 3.51 50.40
C GLY A 187 -7.86 4.40 50.52
N THR A 188 -8.62 4.19 51.58
CA THR A 188 -9.69 5.08 52.03
C THR A 188 -9.28 5.73 53.35
N ALA A 189 -9.78 6.94 53.60
CA ALA A 189 -9.66 7.60 54.90
C ALA A 189 -10.45 6.82 55.96
N ALA A 190 -10.01 6.89 57.22
CA ALA A 190 -10.88 6.47 58.31
C ALA A 190 -12.02 7.47 58.41
N SER A 191 -13.27 7.00 58.46
CA SER A 191 -14.45 7.87 58.49
C SER A 191 -15.38 7.54 59.65
N LEU A 192 -15.93 8.59 60.26
CA LEU A 192 -16.95 8.49 61.30
C LEU A 192 -18.09 9.44 60.98
N SER A 193 -19.25 8.85 60.68
CA SER A 193 -20.47 9.59 60.44
C SER A 193 -21.02 10.16 61.74
N GLY A 194 -21.28 11.46 61.74
CA GLY A 194 -22.05 12.14 62.76
C GLY A 194 -23.56 11.98 62.55
N GLY A 195 -24.33 12.57 63.46
CA GLY A 195 -25.77 12.63 63.39
C GLY A 195 -26.28 13.55 62.29
N THR A 196 -27.60 13.69 62.21
CA THR A 196 -28.26 14.67 61.33
C THR A 196 -28.76 15.82 62.19
N GLY A 197 -28.35 17.04 61.86
CA GLY A 197 -28.77 18.26 62.55
C GLY A 197 -30.18 18.71 62.19
N PRO A 198 -30.70 19.76 62.84
CA PRO A 198 -29.96 20.69 63.70
C PRO A 198 -29.62 20.09 65.07
N PHE A 199 -28.47 20.48 65.62
CA PHE A 199 -27.96 19.95 66.89
C PHE A 199 -28.23 20.94 68.02
N ASN A 200 -28.85 20.48 69.10
CA ASN A 200 -29.09 21.32 70.28
C ASN A 200 -27.92 21.19 71.26
N LEU A 201 -27.02 22.18 71.24
CA LEU A 201 -25.82 22.24 72.07
C LEU A 201 -25.96 23.23 73.24
N SER A 202 -27.16 23.78 73.49
CA SER A 202 -27.41 24.81 74.51
C SER A 202 -26.94 24.42 75.92
N SER A 203 -27.04 23.13 76.26
CA SER A 203 -26.63 22.60 77.58
C SER A 203 -25.20 22.01 77.60
N TYR A 204 -24.45 22.15 76.50
CA TYR A 204 -23.15 21.50 76.31
C TYR A 204 -21.98 22.49 76.34
N ASN A 205 -22.21 23.73 76.80
CA ASN A 205 -21.15 24.73 76.92
C ASN A 205 -20.02 24.26 77.85
N GLY A 206 -18.78 24.30 77.36
CA GLY A 206 -17.59 23.86 78.11
C GLY A 206 -17.40 22.34 78.18
N THR A 207 -18.31 21.54 77.60
CA THR A 207 -18.10 20.09 77.45
C THR A 207 -16.99 19.79 76.46
N LYS A 208 -16.32 18.64 76.63
CA LYS A 208 -15.10 18.30 75.90
C LYS A 208 -15.13 16.88 75.39
N PHE A 209 -14.65 16.68 74.18
CA PHE A 209 -14.32 15.36 73.64
C PHE A 209 -12.90 15.38 73.06
N SER A 210 -12.25 14.23 73.07
CA SER A 210 -10.95 14.06 72.42
C SER A 210 -11.10 13.40 71.06
N VAL A 211 -10.25 13.80 70.13
CA VAL A 211 -10.08 13.18 68.82
C VAL A 211 -8.64 12.72 68.72
N SER A 212 -8.45 11.40 68.61
CA SER A 212 -7.15 10.81 68.29
C SER A 212 -7.15 10.41 66.83
N VAL A 213 -6.16 10.94 66.10
CA VAL A 213 -5.95 10.73 64.66
C VAL A 213 -4.66 9.97 64.47
N ASP A 214 -4.68 8.91 63.65
CA ASP A 214 -3.49 8.15 63.21
C ASP A 214 -2.59 7.65 64.36
N GLY A 215 -3.19 7.34 65.51
CA GLY A 215 -2.46 6.91 66.71
C GLY A 215 -1.66 8.03 67.42
N GLY A 216 -1.80 9.28 66.99
CA GLY A 216 -1.21 10.47 67.59
C GLY A 216 -1.81 10.85 68.95
N THR A 217 -1.25 11.90 69.56
CA THR A 217 -1.73 12.42 70.85
C THR A 217 -3.17 12.92 70.73
N PRO A 218 -4.08 12.55 71.67
CA PRO A 218 -5.48 12.98 71.63
C PRO A 218 -5.59 14.52 71.67
N GLN A 219 -6.24 15.11 70.66
CA GLN A 219 -6.52 16.54 70.61
C GLN A 219 -7.88 16.80 71.25
N THR A 220 -8.01 17.85 72.07
CA THR A 220 -9.25 18.12 72.81
C THR A 220 -10.08 19.18 72.11
N VAL A 221 -11.31 18.82 71.75
CA VAL A 221 -12.32 19.73 71.23
C VAL A 221 -13.20 20.19 72.38
N THR A 222 -13.31 21.50 72.56
CA THR A 222 -14.19 22.15 73.53
C THR A 222 -15.36 22.80 72.81
N ILE A 223 -16.58 22.44 73.23
CA ILE A 223 -17.80 23.06 72.71
C ILE A 223 -17.98 24.42 73.39
N ASP A 224 -17.77 25.50 72.63
CA ASP A 224 -18.08 26.86 73.06
C ASP A 224 -19.38 27.31 72.40
N THR A 225 -20.47 27.37 73.20
CA THR A 225 -21.78 27.77 72.68
C THR A 225 -21.83 29.22 72.22
N SER A 226 -20.89 30.08 72.62
CA SER A 226 -20.82 31.47 72.14
C SER A 226 -20.29 31.58 70.71
N SER A 227 -19.69 30.51 70.18
CA SER A 227 -19.19 30.45 68.79
C SER A 227 -20.27 30.13 67.75
N PHE A 228 -21.49 29.76 68.18
CA PHE A 228 -22.59 29.39 67.29
C PHE A 228 -23.63 30.51 67.17
N SER A 229 -24.23 30.63 65.98
CA SER A 229 -25.27 31.64 65.71
C SER A 229 -26.56 31.36 66.50
N ASN A 230 -26.89 30.08 66.71
CA ASN A 230 -28.00 29.61 67.54
C ASN A 230 -27.65 28.28 68.23
N PRO A 231 -27.30 28.28 69.53
CA PRO A 231 -26.92 27.07 70.26
C PRO A 231 -28.02 26.00 70.34
N ALA A 232 -29.29 26.36 70.16
CA ALA A 232 -30.41 25.41 70.15
C ALA A 232 -30.60 24.69 68.81
N ALA A 233 -30.01 25.22 67.73
CA ALA A 233 -30.14 24.67 66.38
C ALA A 233 -28.85 24.88 65.57
N VAL A 234 -27.75 24.28 66.03
CA VAL A 234 -26.44 24.37 65.36
C VAL A 234 -26.46 23.55 64.07
N THR A 235 -25.93 24.12 63.00
CA THR A 235 -25.83 23.48 61.68
C THR A 235 -24.61 22.58 61.56
N ALA A 236 -24.65 21.60 60.65
CA ALA A 236 -23.49 20.76 60.33
C ALA A 236 -22.27 21.57 59.84
N ALA A 237 -22.50 22.72 59.17
CA ALA A 237 -21.45 23.63 58.74
C ALA A 237 -20.77 24.36 59.91
N GLU A 238 -21.53 24.77 60.92
CA GLU A 238 -20.96 25.37 62.14
C GLU A 238 -20.17 24.34 62.96
N ILE A 239 -20.62 23.08 62.98
CA ILE A 239 -19.87 21.96 63.60
C ILE A 239 -18.56 21.71 62.85
N LYS A 240 -18.58 21.73 61.52
CA LYS A 240 -17.37 21.66 60.70
C LYS A 240 -16.36 22.72 61.12
N SER A 241 -16.76 23.99 61.15
CA SER A 241 -15.88 25.09 61.53
C SER A 241 -15.34 24.95 62.96
N MET A 242 -16.17 24.49 63.90
CA MET A 242 -15.75 24.26 65.28
C MET A 242 -14.69 23.16 65.38
N ILE A 243 -14.91 21.99 64.75
CA ILE A 243 -13.98 20.86 64.82
C ILE A 243 -12.68 21.17 64.07
N GLU A 244 -12.74 21.69 62.86
CA GLU A 244 -11.56 21.98 62.02
C GLU A 244 -10.69 23.11 62.61
N SER A 245 -11.27 24.01 63.41
CA SER A 245 -10.49 25.06 64.09
C SER A 245 -9.68 24.55 65.30
N GLN A 246 -10.05 23.40 65.86
CA GLN A 246 -9.48 22.86 67.10
C GLN A 246 -8.73 21.53 66.91
N VAL A 247 -8.90 20.87 65.77
CA VAL A 247 -8.26 19.59 65.45
C VAL A 247 -7.49 19.68 64.14
N THR A 248 -6.25 19.21 64.13
CA THR A 248 -5.45 19.02 62.92
C THR A 248 -5.45 17.56 62.48
N GLY A 249 -5.43 17.31 61.17
CA GLY A 249 -5.42 15.96 60.59
C GLY A 249 -6.80 15.33 60.38
N VAL A 250 -7.89 16.07 60.65
CA VAL A 250 -9.26 15.66 60.32
C VAL A 250 -9.89 16.73 59.44
N THR A 251 -10.59 16.30 58.40
CA THR A 251 -11.48 17.13 57.61
C THR A 251 -12.92 16.72 57.90
N VAL A 252 -13.82 17.70 57.95
CA VAL A 252 -15.26 17.43 58.14
C VAL A 252 -15.97 17.67 56.82
N GLN A 253 -16.47 16.59 56.24
CA GLN A 253 -17.32 16.65 55.05
C GLN A 253 -18.76 16.86 55.49
N VAL A 254 -19.44 17.83 54.86
CA VAL A 254 -20.84 18.16 55.17
C VAL A 254 -21.69 17.76 53.96
N SER A 255 -22.68 16.90 54.20
CA SER A 255 -23.65 16.47 53.20
C SER A 255 -25.06 16.78 53.71
N GLY A 256 -25.59 17.91 53.23
CA GLY A 256 -26.87 18.45 53.71
C GLY A 256 -26.83 18.80 55.20
N ASN A 257 -27.68 18.15 56.00
CA ASN A 257 -27.76 18.33 57.45
C ASN A 257 -26.86 17.37 58.25
N SER A 258 -26.10 16.50 57.58
CA SER A 258 -25.21 15.52 58.20
C SER A 258 -23.75 15.88 57.98
N PHE A 259 -22.86 15.35 58.82
CA PHE A 259 -21.42 15.53 58.69
C PHE A 259 -20.68 14.21 58.90
N THR A 260 -19.54 14.04 58.24
CA THR A 260 -18.62 12.92 58.41
C THR A 260 -17.24 13.46 58.73
N LEU A 261 -16.60 12.91 59.77
CA LEU A 261 -15.19 13.17 60.06
C LEU A 261 -14.37 12.19 59.23
N GLU A 262 -13.39 12.70 58.49
CA GLU A 262 -12.46 11.90 57.69
C GLU A 262 -11.02 12.31 58.01
N THR A 263 -10.13 11.33 58.12
CA THR A 263 -8.68 11.61 58.22
C THR A 263 -8.18 12.27 56.94
N ASN A 264 -7.20 13.16 57.07
CA ASN A 264 -6.50 13.72 55.92
C ASN A 264 -5.64 12.68 55.18
N HIS A 265 -5.19 11.63 55.88
CA HIS A 265 -4.49 10.50 55.27
C HIS A 265 -5.44 9.37 54.87
N VAL A 266 -5.04 8.59 53.87
CA VAL A 266 -5.72 7.37 53.42
C VAL A 266 -4.86 6.14 53.66
N GLY A 267 -5.47 4.98 53.89
CA GLY A 267 -4.75 3.71 54.07
C GLY A 267 -4.98 3.04 55.42
N SER A 268 -4.27 1.94 55.67
CA SER A 268 -4.42 1.14 56.90
C SER A 268 -3.88 1.84 58.15
N SER A 269 -2.97 2.81 57.98
CA SER A 269 -2.46 3.67 59.05
C SER A 269 -3.42 4.80 59.42
N ALA A 270 -4.38 5.13 58.54
CA ALA A 270 -5.39 6.13 58.82
C ALA A 270 -6.32 5.62 59.92
N SER A 271 -6.44 6.33 61.03
CA SER A 271 -7.32 5.92 62.13
C SER A 271 -7.96 7.08 62.87
N LEU A 272 -9.19 6.86 63.35
CA LEU A 272 -9.95 7.79 64.15
C LEU A 272 -10.49 7.12 65.40
N LYS A 273 -10.32 7.79 66.54
CA LYS A 273 -10.96 7.43 67.81
C LYS A 273 -11.44 8.69 68.50
N LEU A 274 -12.68 8.67 68.95
CA LEU A 274 -13.25 9.75 69.75
C LEU A 274 -13.61 9.26 71.14
N GLU A 275 -13.37 10.08 72.15
CA GLU A 275 -13.73 9.79 73.54
C GLU A 275 -14.32 11.03 74.21
N ASN A 276 -15.32 10.85 75.07
CA ASN A 276 -15.82 11.96 75.88
C ASN A 276 -14.82 12.24 77.01
N VAL A 277 -14.40 13.49 77.14
CA VAL A 277 -13.48 13.95 78.20
C VAL A 277 -14.25 14.61 79.34
N SER A 278 -15.30 15.38 79.01
CA SER A 278 -16.20 16.01 79.98
C SER A 278 -17.60 16.14 79.37
N GLY A 279 -18.62 15.64 80.08
CA GLY A 279 -19.99 15.54 79.56
C GLY A 279 -20.17 14.41 78.52
N THR A 280 -21.26 14.45 77.75
CA THR A 280 -21.55 13.50 76.65
C THR A 280 -21.78 14.17 75.29
N PRO A 281 -20.91 15.10 74.85
CA PRO A 281 -21.10 15.85 73.61
C PRO A 281 -21.18 14.97 72.35
N LEU A 282 -20.44 13.85 72.31
CA LEU A 282 -20.44 12.94 71.16
C LEU A 282 -21.82 12.35 70.87
N SER A 283 -22.64 12.14 71.90
CA SER A 283 -23.99 11.57 71.74
C SER A 283 -24.94 12.52 71.04
N VAL A 284 -24.86 13.82 71.35
CA VAL A 284 -25.67 14.84 70.67
C VAL A 284 -25.20 15.07 69.25
N LEU A 285 -23.89 15.02 69.02
CA LEU A 285 -23.30 15.11 67.70
C LEU A 285 -23.51 13.84 66.84
N GLY A 286 -24.10 12.78 67.41
CA GLY A 286 -24.33 11.49 66.75
C GLY A 286 -23.03 10.76 66.36
N LEU A 287 -21.92 11.06 67.03
CA LEU A 287 -20.61 10.48 66.78
C LEU A 287 -20.39 9.24 67.65
N SER A 288 -19.83 8.19 67.06
CA SER A 288 -19.49 6.96 67.78
C SER A 288 -18.11 7.07 68.44
N THR A 289 -17.92 6.38 69.57
CA THR A 289 -16.60 6.20 70.22
C THR A 289 -15.83 5.00 69.65
N ARG A 290 -16.34 4.37 68.59
CA ARG A 290 -15.70 3.19 68.00
C ARG A 290 -14.41 3.60 67.31
N PHE A 291 -13.36 2.81 67.51
CA PHE A 291 -12.16 2.92 66.70
C PHE A 291 -12.50 2.54 65.26
N THR A 292 -12.15 3.43 64.32
CA THR A 292 -12.31 3.19 62.89
C THR A 292 -10.98 3.41 62.21
N SER A 293 -10.63 2.52 61.27
CA SER A 293 -9.44 2.64 60.44
C SER A 293 -9.80 2.70 58.96
N GLY A 294 -8.93 3.30 58.15
CA GLY A 294 -9.02 3.25 56.70
C GLY A 294 -8.72 1.86 56.14
N THR A 295 -8.95 1.70 54.83
CA THR A 295 -8.62 0.47 54.09
C THR A 295 -7.42 0.68 53.18
N GLN A 296 -6.72 -0.39 52.84
CA GLN A 296 -5.59 -0.37 51.91
C GLN A 296 -5.62 -1.59 50.98
N THR A 297 -5.53 -1.34 49.68
CA THR A 297 -5.52 -2.37 48.62
C THR A 297 -4.55 -1.98 47.51
N ALA A 298 -4.18 -2.92 46.63
CA ALA A 298 -3.36 -2.61 45.47
C ALA A 298 -4.04 -1.56 44.56
N ALA A 299 -3.27 -0.56 44.13
CA ALA A 299 -3.75 0.45 43.19
C ALA A 299 -3.90 -0.17 41.78
N THR A 300 -4.80 0.40 40.99
CA THR A 300 -5.11 0.02 39.61
C THR A 300 -4.83 1.19 38.68
N ALA A 301 -4.85 0.94 37.36
CA ALA A 301 -4.65 2.00 36.37
C ALA A 301 -5.74 3.10 36.39
N SER A 302 -6.86 2.87 37.08
CA SER A 302 -7.95 3.85 37.26
C SER A 302 -7.94 4.55 38.62
N THR A 303 -6.99 4.22 39.50
CA THR A 303 -6.87 4.83 40.82
C THR A 303 -6.48 6.30 40.68
N SER A 304 -7.21 7.19 41.36
CA SER A 304 -6.84 8.61 41.42
C SER A 304 -5.54 8.79 42.19
N LEU A 305 -4.69 9.74 41.78
CA LEU A 305 -3.43 10.05 42.47
C LEU A 305 -3.66 10.40 43.95
N ASN A 306 -4.77 11.07 44.26
CA ASN A 306 -5.11 11.47 45.63
C ASN A 306 -5.55 10.29 46.51
N GLN A 307 -5.79 9.12 45.92
CA GLN A 307 -6.17 7.91 46.65
C GLN A 307 -4.95 7.03 46.97
N LEU A 308 -3.74 7.44 46.61
CA LEU A 308 -2.51 6.71 46.92
C LEU A 308 -2.09 6.94 48.37
N VAL A 309 -1.75 5.87 49.09
CA VAL A 309 -1.40 5.89 50.53
C VAL A 309 -0.13 6.69 50.84
N GLY A 310 0.74 6.89 49.84
CA GLY A 310 1.95 7.71 49.96
C GLY A 310 1.74 9.19 49.65
N ASN A 311 0.50 9.61 49.35
CA ASN A 311 0.23 10.99 48.98
C ASN A 311 0.35 11.90 50.20
N GLN A 312 1.18 12.94 50.09
CA GLN A 312 1.38 13.94 51.15
C GLN A 312 0.47 15.16 50.95
N GLU A 313 0.15 15.49 49.70
CA GLU A 313 -0.63 16.66 49.30
C GLU A 313 -1.55 16.30 48.14
N ASP A 314 -2.76 16.87 48.09
CA ASP A 314 -3.69 16.60 46.99
C ASP A 314 -3.12 17.09 45.66
N TYR A 315 -3.03 16.19 44.67
CA TYR A 315 -2.64 16.50 43.31
C TYR A 315 -3.63 17.46 42.65
N GLN A 316 -3.12 18.54 42.07
CA GLN A 316 -3.83 19.47 41.23
C GLN A 316 -3.34 19.40 39.77
N ALA A 317 -4.25 19.66 38.83
CA ALA A 317 -3.91 19.65 37.41
C ALA A 317 -2.86 20.74 37.10
N GLY A 318 -1.66 20.32 36.69
CA GLY A 318 -0.51 21.20 36.44
C GLY A 318 0.65 21.00 37.40
N ASP A 319 0.46 20.22 38.46
CA ASP A 319 1.55 19.82 39.35
C ASP A 319 2.58 18.96 38.63
N ARG A 320 3.85 19.18 38.97
CA ARG A 320 4.96 18.34 38.52
C ARG A 320 5.25 17.31 39.59
N ILE A 321 5.14 16.05 39.21
CA ILE A 321 5.61 14.95 40.05
C ILE A 321 7.12 14.88 39.83
N VAL A 322 7.90 15.27 40.85
CA VAL A 322 9.38 15.25 40.82
C VAL A 322 9.89 13.96 41.44
#